data_AF-A0A1F9V9D0-F1
#
_entry.id   AF-A0A1F9V9D0-F1
#
_cell.length_a   1.000
_cell.length_b   1.000
_cell.length_c   1.000
_cell.angle_alpha   90.00
_cell.angle_beta   90.00
_cell.angle_gamma   90.00
#
_symmetry.space_group_name_H-M   'P 1'
#
loop_
_entity.id
_entity.type
_entity.pdbx_description
1 polymer ?
#
loop_
_entity_poly.entity_id
_entity_poly.type
_entity_poly.pdbx_seq_one_letter_code
_entity_poly.pdbx_strand_id
1 'polypeptide(L)'
;MRRTILLFYFLFMVFLLSNFKMKGIAQEDLYSFPKIEEENTKKIVEKKSLDPFIETLVKKFSSDEKLLSESVSKGFGRRELIRLILMAKKSGKSLEELIKEREKGTGLKKIAESLKLDHSTIRKEALAISKEIEKNLEKRIKEKPPSPPTAGIAEQLDKKGASYSLLNSTGSIESEKKDERK
;
A
#
# COMPACT_ATOMS: atom_id res chain seq x y z
N MET A 1 33.34 -22.72 45.41
CA MET A 1 33.45 -22.45 43.96
C MET A 1 32.95 -23.57 43.03
N ARG A 2 32.72 -24.82 43.48
CA ARG A 2 32.29 -25.91 42.56
C ARG A 2 30.79 -25.91 42.18
N ARG A 3 29.91 -25.20 42.91
CA ARG A 3 28.46 -25.18 42.65
C ARG A 3 28.03 -24.23 41.52
N THR A 4 28.80 -23.19 41.24
CA THR A 4 28.50 -22.22 40.16
C THR A 4 28.80 -22.79 38.77
N ILE A 5 29.77 -23.70 38.67
CA ILE A 5 30.14 -24.37 37.41
C ILE A 5 29.02 -25.31 36.93
N LEU A 6 28.33 -25.99 37.85
CA LEU A 6 27.21 -26.89 37.52
C LEU A 6 25.98 -26.15 36.96
N LEU A 7 25.66 -24.97 37.50
CA LEU A 7 24.56 -24.14 37.00
C LEU A 7 24.84 -23.58 35.60
N PHE A 8 26.10 -23.26 35.30
CA PHE A 8 26.48 -22.78 33.98
C PHE A 8 26.36 -23.86 32.91
N TYR A 9 26.77 -25.09 33.23
CA TYR A 9 26.60 -26.24 32.33
C TYR A 9 25.13 -26.59 32.08
N PHE A 10 24.28 -26.46 33.10
CA PHE A 10 22.84 -26.70 32.96
C PHE A 10 22.18 -25.67 32.04
N LEU A 11 22.50 -24.39 32.20
CA LEU A 11 22.00 -23.32 31.32
C LEU A 11 22.53 -23.45 29.88
N PHE A 12 23.78 -23.88 29.72
CA PHE A 12 24.37 -24.10 28.40
C PHE A 12 23.73 -25.27 27.64
N MET A 13 23.37 -26.36 28.34
CA MET A 13 22.64 -27.48 27.73
C MET A 13 21.22 -27.08 27.30
N VAL A 14 20.48 -26.30 28.09
CA VAL A 14 19.15 -25.81 27.69
C VAL A 14 19.22 -24.91 26.45
N PHE A 15 20.29 -24.12 26.30
CA PHE A 15 20.54 -23.29 25.12
C PHE A 15 20.88 -24.11 23.86
N LEU A 16 21.61 -25.22 24.01
CA LEU A 16 21.93 -26.13 22.90
C LEU A 16 20.68 -26.85 22.37
N LEU A 17 19.76 -27.28 23.24
CA LEU A 17 18.55 -27.97 22.80
C LEU A 17 17.54 -27.04 22.10
N SER A 18 17.53 -25.74 22.39
CA SER A 18 16.57 -24.79 21.79
C SER A 18 16.92 -24.37 20.35
N ASN A 19 18.12 -24.70 19.85
CA ASN A 19 18.53 -24.43 18.47
C ASN A 19 18.43 -25.65 17.54
N PHE A 20 18.03 -26.83 18.05
CA PHE A 20 17.92 -28.05 17.24
C PHE A 20 16.60 -28.08 16.46
N LYS A 21 16.49 -27.24 15.42
CA LYS A 21 15.44 -27.38 14.40
C LYS A 21 15.71 -28.66 13.61
N MET A 22 14.95 -29.72 13.90
CA MET A 22 14.90 -30.90 13.02
C MET A 22 14.49 -30.44 11.62
N LYS A 23 15.43 -30.50 10.67
CA LYS A 23 15.10 -30.48 9.25
C LYS A 23 14.36 -31.79 8.97
N GLY A 24 13.04 -31.71 8.83
CA GLY A 24 12.25 -32.81 8.32
C GLY A 24 12.82 -33.25 6.98
N ILE A 25 13.21 -34.51 6.89
CA ILE A 25 13.50 -35.16 5.61
C ILE A 25 12.12 -35.35 4.97
N ALA A 26 11.73 -34.39 4.12
CA ALA A 26 10.60 -34.57 3.24
C ALA A 26 10.93 -35.77 2.34
N GLN A 27 10.06 -36.78 2.36
CA GLN A 27 10.13 -37.90 1.42
C GLN A 27 10.07 -37.33 0.01
N GLU A 28 10.92 -37.83 -0.88
CA GLU A 28 10.90 -37.50 -2.30
C GLU A 28 9.54 -37.89 -2.88
N ASP A 29 8.75 -36.89 -3.25
CA ASP A 29 7.48 -37.09 -3.93
C ASP A 29 7.71 -37.89 -5.23
N LEU A 30 7.13 -39.10 -5.29
CA LEU A 30 7.09 -39.97 -6.48
C LEU A 30 6.32 -39.35 -7.68
N TYR A 31 5.91 -38.09 -7.57
CA TYR A 31 5.36 -37.28 -8.65
C TYR A 31 6.38 -36.21 -9.06
N SER A 32 7.42 -36.63 -9.77
CA SER A 32 8.24 -35.68 -10.54
C SER A 32 7.43 -35.18 -11.73
N PHE A 33 6.78 -34.03 -11.55
CA PHE A 33 6.45 -33.17 -12.68
C PHE A 33 7.75 -32.85 -13.43
N PRO A 34 7.75 -32.83 -14.77
CA PRO A 34 8.92 -32.41 -15.52
C PRO A 34 9.38 -31.06 -14.97
N LYS A 35 10.64 -30.99 -14.53
CA LYS A 35 11.29 -29.73 -14.18
C LYS A 35 11.28 -28.87 -15.43
N ILE A 36 10.29 -27.99 -15.54
CA ILE A 36 10.35 -26.85 -16.43
C ILE A 36 11.53 -26.07 -15.90
N GLU A 37 12.63 -26.14 -16.63
CA GLU A 37 13.82 -25.34 -16.36
C GLU A 37 13.35 -23.89 -16.25
N GLU A 38 13.38 -23.34 -15.05
CA GLU A 38 13.22 -21.90 -14.81
C GLU A 38 14.49 -21.21 -15.33
N GLU A 39 14.80 -21.39 -16.60
CA GLU A 39 15.75 -20.57 -17.33
C GLU A 39 15.17 -19.16 -17.37
N ASN A 40 15.74 -18.31 -16.51
CA ASN A 40 15.66 -16.87 -16.62
C ASN A 40 14.24 -16.35 -16.84
N THR A 41 13.44 -16.36 -15.77
CA THR A 41 12.55 -15.22 -15.53
C THR A 41 13.43 -13.97 -15.32
N LYS A 42 14.03 -13.47 -16.40
CA LYS A 42 14.14 -12.03 -16.60
C LYS A 42 12.71 -11.56 -16.51
N LYS A 43 12.31 -11.26 -15.27
CA LYS A 43 11.14 -10.51 -14.90
C LYS A 43 11.19 -9.30 -15.82
N ILE A 44 10.47 -9.39 -16.93
CA ILE A 44 9.87 -8.23 -17.56
C ILE A 44 8.99 -7.74 -16.42
N VAL A 45 9.57 -6.87 -15.58
CA VAL A 45 8.82 -6.11 -14.61
C VAL A 45 7.92 -5.30 -15.51
N GLU A 46 6.74 -5.85 -15.79
CA GLU A 46 5.62 -5.12 -16.34
C GLU A 46 5.67 -3.80 -15.58
N LYS A 47 5.92 -2.74 -16.34
CA LYS A 47 6.00 -1.38 -15.83
C LYS A 47 4.59 -1.10 -15.33
N LYS A 48 4.32 -1.54 -14.10
CA LYS A 48 3.00 -1.55 -13.48
C LYS A 48 2.54 -0.13 -13.61
N SER A 49 1.51 0.08 -14.43
CA SER A 49 1.05 1.41 -14.83
C SER A 49 0.95 2.24 -13.56
N LEU A 50 1.84 3.23 -13.43
CA LEU A 50 1.99 3.99 -12.20
C LEU A 50 0.66 4.64 -11.88
N ASP A 51 0.28 4.66 -10.59
CA ASP A 51 -0.84 5.49 -10.15
C ASP A 51 -0.56 6.92 -10.65
N PRO A 52 -1.44 7.52 -11.46
CA PRO A 52 -1.29 8.89 -11.96
C PRO A 52 -1.00 9.91 -10.85
N PHE A 53 -1.47 9.63 -9.63
CA PHE A 53 -1.15 10.41 -8.44
C PHE A 53 0.35 10.41 -8.12
N ILE A 54 0.99 9.23 -8.12
CA ILE A 54 2.42 9.07 -7.80
C ILE A 54 3.29 9.71 -8.87
N GLU A 55 2.94 9.51 -10.14
CA GLU A 55 3.62 10.17 -11.26
C GLU A 55 3.62 11.71 -11.08
N THR A 56 2.49 12.27 -10.64
CA THR A 56 2.37 13.70 -10.40
C THR A 56 3.23 14.15 -9.21
N LEU A 57 3.31 13.36 -8.13
CA LEU A 57 4.17 13.67 -6.99
C LEU A 57 5.66 13.62 -7.34
N VAL A 58 6.09 12.57 -8.05
CA VAL A 58 7.47 12.43 -8.52
C VAL A 58 7.86 13.64 -9.38
N LYS A 59 6.99 14.05 -10.31
CA LYS A 59 7.22 15.24 -11.14
C LYS A 59 7.28 16.54 -10.33
N LYS A 60 6.40 16.71 -9.34
CA LYS A 60 6.29 17.97 -8.57
C LYS A 60 7.38 18.13 -7.51
N PHE A 61 7.84 17.02 -6.92
CA PHE A 61 8.75 17.05 -5.77
C PHE A 61 10.08 16.33 -6.00
N SER A 62 10.32 15.79 -7.20
CA SER A 62 11.53 15.02 -7.53
C SER A 62 11.83 13.90 -6.53
N SER A 63 10.77 13.28 -6.00
CA SER A 63 10.85 12.21 -5.01
C SER A 63 11.04 10.84 -5.68
N ASP A 64 11.60 9.87 -4.95
CA ASP A 64 11.79 8.51 -5.46
C ASP A 64 10.44 7.80 -5.68
N GLU A 65 10.19 7.41 -6.92
CA GLU A 65 8.99 6.73 -7.37
C GLU A 65 8.77 5.39 -6.65
N LYS A 66 9.83 4.60 -6.44
CA LYS A 66 9.74 3.28 -5.80
C LYS A 66 9.27 3.42 -4.36
N LEU A 67 9.91 4.32 -3.63
CA LEU A 67 9.58 4.61 -2.24
C LEU A 67 8.14 5.11 -2.08
N LEU A 68 7.65 5.97 -2.98
CA LEU A 68 6.25 6.42 -2.95
C LEU A 68 5.26 5.29 -3.28
N SER A 69 5.57 4.48 -4.30
CA SER A 69 4.77 3.31 -4.68
C SER A 69 4.65 2.29 -3.55
N GLU A 70 5.75 1.98 -2.88
CA GLU A 70 5.79 1.08 -1.74
C GLU A 70 4.97 1.64 -0.58
N SER A 71 5.11 2.94 -0.30
CA SER A 71 4.35 3.58 0.77
C SER A 71 2.84 3.51 0.54
N VAL A 72 2.36 3.75 -0.68
CA VAL A 72 0.94 3.54 -1.02
C VAL A 72 0.52 2.09 -0.82
N SER A 73 1.37 1.14 -1.23
CA SER A 73 1.09 -0.29 -1.09
C SER A 73 1.01 -0.73 0.38
N LYS A 74 1.74 -0.05 1.27
CA LYS A 74 1.67 -0.21 2.73
C LYS A 74 0.45 0.48 3.38
N GLY A 75 -0.39 1.16 2.60
CA GLY A 75 -1.61 1.79 3.08
C GLY A 75 -1.47 3.25 3.49
N PHE A 76 -0.36 3.92 3.15
CA PHE A 76 -0.24 5.35 3.41
C PHE A 76 -1.25 6.16 2.58
N GLY A 77 -1.95 7.08 3.24
CA GLY A 77 -2.94 7.92 2.57
C GLY A 77 -2.29 8.94 1.62
N ARG A 78 -2.96 9.28 0.52
CA ARG A 78 -2.48 10.31 -0.44
C ARG A 78 -2.11 11.64 0.22
N ARG A 79 -2.99 12.14 1.10
CA ARG A 79 -2.75 13.39 1.84
C ARG A 79 -1.67 13.26 2.91
N GLU A 80 -1.51 12.07 3.47
CA GLU A 80 -0.47 11.78 4.44
C GLU A 80 0.91 11.80 3.77
N LEU A 81 1.05 11.18 2.60
CA LEU A 81 2.28 11.24 1.80
C LEU A 81 2.66 12.67 1.44
N ILE A 82 1.70 13.48 0.97
CA ILE A 82 1.97 14.90 0.67
C ILE A 82 2.51 15.64 1.90
N ARG A 83 1.95 15.39 3.09
CA ARG A 83 2.43 16.02 4.33
C ARG A 83 3.86 15.59 4.67
N LEU A 84 4.18 14.30 4.56
CA LEU A 84 5.53 13.80 4.80
C LEU A 84 6.54 14.39 3.81
N ILE A 85 6.18 14.50 2.53
CA ILE A 85 7.00 15.15 1.50
C ILE A 85 7.25 16.63 1.84
N LEU A 86 6.21 17.36 2.25
CA LEU A 86 6.35 18.76 2.66
C LEU A 86 7.24 18.92 3.89
N MET A 87 7.08 18.03 4.88
CA MET A 87 7.93 18.02 6.08
C MET A 87 9.39 17.73 5.72
N ALA A 88 9.66 16.74 4.86
CA ALA A 88 11.00 16.42 4.36
C ALA A 88 11.63 17.65 3.69
N LYS A 89 10.90 18.27 2.75
CA LYS A 89 11.37 19.44 2.01
C LYS A 89 11.67 20.64 2.91
N LYS A 90 10.84 20.91 3.92
CA LYS A 90 10.99 22.07 4.81
C LYS A 90 12.03 21.86 5.92
N SER A 91 12.20 20.62 6.38
CA SER A 91 13.16 20.30 7.44
C SER A 91 14.55 19.92 6.91
N GLY A 92 14.66 19.58 5.62
CA GLY A 92 15.88 19.03 5.02
C GLY A 92 16.13 17.56 5.37
N LYS A 93 15.24 16.89 6.11
CA LYS A 93 15.33 15.45 6.37
C LYS A 93 14.94 14.62 5.16
N SER A 94 15.45 13.39 5.10
CA SER A 94 15.05 12.45 4.05
C SER A 94 13.59 12.01 4.22
N LEU A 95 12.87 11.83 3.12
CA LEU A 95 11.50 11.32 3.14
C LEU A 95 11.43 9.91 3.72
N GLU A 96 12.45 9.09 3.46
CA GLU A 96 12.56 7.72 3.96
C GLU A 96 12.60 7.66 5.49
N GLU A 97 13.34 8.55 6.14
CA GLU A 97 13.36 8.66 7.61
C GLU A 97 11.98 8.99 8.17
N LEU A 98 11.27 9.94 7.55
CA LEU A 98 9.95 10.35 8.03
C LEU A 98 8.90 9.25 7.83
N ILE A 99 9.00 8.46 6.75
CA ILE A 99 8.17 7.27 6.55
C ILE A 99 8.46 6.24 7.63
N LYS A 100 9.73 5.96 7.93
CA LYS A 100 10.11 5.03 9.02
C LYS A 100 9.60 5.50 10.38
N GLU A 101 9.67 6.80 10.69
CA GLU A 101 9.09 7.35 11.92
C GLU A 101 7.57 7.14 11.98
N ARG A 102 6.90 7.27 10.83
CA ARG A 102 5.45 7.07 10.73
C ARG A 102 5.04 5.59 10.85
N GLU A 103 5.81 4.67 10.27
CA GLU A 103 5.62 3.21 10.40
C GLU A 103 5.78 2.74 11.85
N LYS A 104 6.64 3.40 12.63
CA LYS A 104 6.75 3.18 14.09
C LYS A 104 5.51 3.62 14.88
N GLY A 105 4.50 4.19 14.23
CA GLY A 105 3.27 4.67 14.85
C GLY A 105 3.33 6.13 15.30
N THR A 106 4.37 6.88 14.97
CA THR A 106 4.47 8.30 15.34
C THR A 106 3.44 9.11 14.53
N GLY A 107 2.56 9.83 15.23
CA GLY A 107 1.57 10.67 14.56
C GLY A 107 2.20 11.86 13.83
N LEU A 108 1.64 12.27 12.69
CA LEU A 108 2.14 13.38 11.86
C LEU A 108 2.34 14.70 12.64
N LYS A 109 1.50 14.97 13.63
CA LYS A 109 1.65 16.15 14.51
C LYS A 109 2.96 16.09 15.31
N LYS A 110 3.28 14.94 15.90
CA LYS A 110 4.51 14.73 16.66
C LYS A 110 5.75 14.79 15.77
N ILE A 111 5.66 14.25 14.55
CA ILE A 111 6.74 14.38 13.55
C ILE A 111 6.95 15.86 13.19
N ALA A 112 5.89 16.63 12.95
CA ALA A 112 6.03 18.07 12.67
C ALA A 112 6.66 18.83 13.85
N GLU A 113 6.23 18.53 15.08
CA GLU A 113 6.78 19.12 16.31
C GLU A 113 8.27 18.79 16.49
N SER A 114 8.70 17.55 16.25
CA SER A 114 10.10 17.14 16.34
C SER A 114 10.98 17.88 15.32
N LEU A 115 10.40 18.26 14.19
CA LEU A 115 11.03 19.05 13.13
C LEU A 115 10.90 20.57 13.32
N LYS A 116 10.25 21.03 14.39
CA LYS A 116 9.94 22.45 14.64
C LYS A 116 9.13 23.10 13.50
N LEU A 117 8.23 22.34 12.88
CA LEU A 117 7.35 22.80 11.82
C LEU A 117 5.91 23.01 12.33
N ASP A 118 5.23 24.04 11.83
CA ASP A 118 3.80 24.23 12.13
C ASP A 118 2.93 23.20 11.36
N HIS A 119 2.43 22.22 12.11
CA HIS A 119 1.53 21.19 11.58
C HIS A 119 0.26 21.76 10.91
N SER A 120 -0.28 22.88 11.39
CA SER A 120 -1.48 23.50 10.82
C SER A 120 -1.22 24.01 9.40
N THR A 121 -0.11 24.73 9.22
CA THR A 121 0.34 25.21 7.91
C THR A 121 0.63 24.04 6.96
N ILE A 122 1.35 23.01 7.40
CA ILE A 122 1.60 21.81 6.58
C ILE A 122 0.29 21.14 6.14
N ARG A 123 -0.69 21.04 7.04
CA ARG A 123 -2.00 20.45 6.73
C ARG A 123 -2.76 21.24 5.66
N LYS A 124 -2.73 22.57 5.73
CA LYS A 124 -3.40 23.46 4.76
C LYS A 124 -2.71 23.38 3.39
N GLU A 125 -1.39 23.44 3.35
CA GLU A 125 -0.61 23.29 2.12
C GLU A 125 -0.86 21.93 1.46
N ALA A 126 -0.83 20.84 2.25
CA ALA A 126 -1.11 19.51 1.72
C ALA A 126 -2.52 19.38 1.14
N LEU A 127 -3.51 20.05 1.73
CA LEU A 127 -4.87 20.07 1.20
C LEU A 127 -4.95 20.81 -0.14
N ALA A 128 -4.29 21.96 -0.27
CA ALA A 128 -4.25 22.72 -1.52
C ALA A 128 -3.60 21.88 -2.64
N ILE A 129 -2.49 21.21 -2.35
CA ILE A 129 -1.77 20.36 -3.30
C ILE A 129 -2.63 19.14 -3.68
N SER A 130 -3.30 18.50 -2.73
CA SER A 130 -4.24 17.38 -3.01
C SER A 130 -5.31 17.80 -4.00
N LYS A 131 -5.97 18.94 -3.78
CA LYS A 131 -7.02 19.46 -4.65
C LYS A 131 -6.50 19.80 -6.04
N GLU A 132 -5.30 20.38 -6.14
CA GLU A 132 -4.66 20.69 -7.41
C GLU A 132 -4.38 19.41 -8.22
N ILE A 133 -3.84 18.38 -7.57
CA ILE A 133 -3.56 17.08 -8.21
C ILE A 133 -4.88 16.42 -8.66
N GLU A 134 -5.89 16.36 -7.79
CA GLU A 134 -7.22 15.81 -8.11
C GLU A 134 -7.83 16.49 -9.35
N LYS A 135 -7.81 17.84 -9.38
CA LYS A 135 -8.31 18.62 -10.52
C LYS A 135 -7.54 18.32 -11.82
N ASN A 136 -6.23 18.14 -11.75
CA ASN A 136 -5.41 17.82 -12.91
C ASN A 136 -5.67 16.39 -13.41
N LEU A 137 -5.91 15.44 -12.50
CA LEU A 137 -6.28 14.07 -12.86
C LEU A 137 -7.65 14.02 -13.54
N GLU A 138 -8.64 14.75 -13.03
CA GLU A 138 -9.97 14.85 -13.66
C GLU A 138 -9.90 15.40 -15.09
N LYS A 139 -9.07 16.42 -15.34
CA LYS A 139 -8.85 16.95 -16.70
C LYS A 139 -8.27 15.90 -17.63
N ARG A 140 -7.25 15.15 -17.19
CA ARG A 140 -6.65 14.07 -17.98
C ARG A 140 -7.65 12.97 -18.33
N ILE A 141 -8.57 12.67 -17.42
CA ILE A 141 -9.63 11.67 -17.68
C ILE A 141 -10.60 12.18 -18.75
N LYS A 142 -10.94 13.48 -18.73
CA LYS A 142 -11.83 14.11 -19.73
C LYS A 142 -11.18 14.26 -21.11
N GLU A 143 -9.87 14.51 -21.15
CA GLU A 143 -9.10 14.70 -22.38
C GLU A 143 -8.69 13.38 -23.04
N LYS A 144 -8.78 12.26 -22.33
CA LYS A 144 -8.50 10.94 -22.91
C LYS A 144 -9.56 10.66 -23.98
N PRO A 145 -9.19 10.48 -25.26
CA PRO A 145 -10.17 10.16 -26.29
C PRO A 145 -10.93 8.89 -25.88
N PRO A 146 -12.24 8.79 -26.18
CA PRO A 146 -12.97 7.57 -25.91
C PRO A 146 -12.19 6.41 -26.53
N SER A 147 -11.92 5.39 -25.72
CA SER A 147 -11.25 4.18 -26.20
C SER A 147 -11.98 3.74 -27.46
N PRO A 148 -11.26 3.42 -28.56
CA PRO A 148 -11.90 2.97 -29.78
C PRO A 148 -12.87 1.85 -29.40
N PRO A 149 -14.10 1.86 -29.93
CA PRO A 149 -15.04 0.80 -29.63
C PRO A 149 -14.31 -0.52 -29.90
N THR A 150 -14.21 -1.39 -28.89
CA THR A 150 -13.58 -2.70 -29.04
C THR A 150 -14.36 -3.43 -30.12
N ALA A 151 -13.81 -3.42 -31.33
CA ALA A 151 -14.41 -4.00 -32.53
C ALA A 151 -14.57 -5.49 -32.28
N GLY A 152 -15.74 -5.92 -31.81
CA GLY A 152 -16.06 -7.34 -31.65
C GLY A 152 -16.86 -7.77 -30.42
N ILE A 153 -17.12 -6.92 -29.41
CA ILE A 153 -17.86 -7.39 -28.20
C ILE A 153 -19.19 -6.65 -27.97
N ALA A 154 -19.26 -5.34 -28.19
CA ALA A 154 -20.48 -4.58 -27.86
C ALA A 154 -21.67 -4.91 -28.79
N GLU A 155 -21.42 -5.21 -30.07
CA GLU A 155 -22.51 -5.39 -31.05
C GLU A 155 -23.20 -6.77 -30.99
N GLN A 156 -22.64 -7.74 -30.27
CA GLN A 156 -23.24 -9.08 -30.12
C GLN A 156 -24.19 -9.21 -28.93
N LEU A 157 -24.22 -8.25 -28.01
CA LEU A 157 -25.10 -8.30 -26.83
C LEU A 157 -26.50 -7.74 -27.08
N ASP A 158 -26.68 -6.85 -28.06
CA ASP A 158 -28.01 -6.30 -28.39
C ASP A 158 -28.85 -7.25 -29.27
N LYS A 159 -28.26 -8.29 -29.87
CA LYS A 159 -28.96 -9.19 -30.81
C LYS A 159 -29.36 -10.55 -30.24
N LYS A 160 -28.92 -10.92 -29.04
CA LYS A 160 -29.44 -12.08 -28.31
C LYS A 160 -30.28 -11.55 -27.16
N GLY A 161 -31.60 -11.56 -27.33
CA GLY A 161 -32.61 -11.09 -26.38
C GLY A 161 -32.61 -11.77 -25.00
N ALA A 162 -31.52 -11.60 -24.25
CA ALA A 162 -31.49 -11.84 -22.82
C ALA A 162 -32.08 -10.61 -22.15
N SER A 163 -33.41 -10.56 -22.13
CA SER A 163 -34.19 -9.63 -21.32
C SER A 163 -33.94 -9.92 -19.84
N TYR A 164 -32.83 -9.42 -19.30
CA TYR A 164 -32.68 -9.32 -17.86
C TYR A 164 -33.58 -8.16 -17.41
N SER A 165 -34.78 -8.52 -16.96
CA SER A 165 -35.62 -7.62 -16.17
C SER A 165 -34.78 -7.11 -15.01
N LEU A 166 -34.45 -5.82 -15.04
CA LEU A 166 -33.89 -5.09 -13.92
C LEU A 166 -34.91 -5.15 -12.78
N LEU A 167 -34.79 -6.16 -11.92
CA LEU A 167 -35.44 -6.22 -10.64
C LEU A 167 -34.86 -5.05 -9.83
N ASN A 168 -35.60 -3.95 -9.84
CA ASN A 168 -35.42 -2.84 -8.91
C ASN A 168 -35.58 -3.41 -7.50
N SER A 169 -34.45 -3.83 -6.91
CA SER A 169 -34.34 -4.13 -5.48
C SER A 169 -34.38 -2.79 -4.75
N THR A 170 -35.60 -2.26 -4.60
CA THR A 170 -35.92 -1.22 -3.63
C THR A 170 -35.84 -1.84 -2.24
N GLY A 171 -34.62 -1.98 -1.73
CA GLY A 171 -34.38 -2.24 -0.33
C GLY A 171 -34.79 -1.01 0.48
N SER A 172 -36.07 -0.96 0.86
CA SER A 172 -36.58 -0.05 1.88
C SER A 172 -35.80 -0.28 3.17
N ILE A 173 -34.89 0.62 3.50
CA ILE A 173 -34.24 0.67 4.81
C ILE A 173 -35.28 1.25 5.76
N GLU A 174 -35.98 0.35 6.43
CA GLU A 174 -36.89 0.66 7.52
C GLU A 174 -36.06 1.24 8.68
N SER A 175 -36.23 2.54 8.91
CA SER A 175 -35.58 3.27 9.99
C SER A 175 -36.16 2.82 11.33
N GLU A 176 -35.47 1.90 12.00
CA GLU A 176 -35.78 1.52 13.38
C GLU A 176 -35.43 2.65 14.33
N LYS A 177 -36.47 3.37 14.75
CA LYS A 177 -36.45 4.48 15.70
C LYS A 177 -36.26 3.90 17.10
N LYS A 178 -35.02 3.94 17.61
CA LYS A 178 -34.74 3.51 18.98
C LYS A 178 -35.07 4.64 19.94
N ASP A 179 -36.22 4.48 20.61
CA ASP A 179 -36.70 5.34 21.68
C ASP A 179 -35.67 5.50 22.81
N GLU A 180 -35.30 6.75 23.08
CA GLU A 180 -34.70 7.17 24.33
C GLU A 180 -35.74 7.02 25.46
N ARG A 181 -35.56 6.00 26.31
CA ARG A 181 -36.15 6.02 27.66
C ARG A 181 -35.13 6.62 28.62
N LYS A 182 -35.51 7.81 29.10
CA LYS A 182 -35.38 8.37 30.46
C LYS A 182 -34.26 7.87 31.36
#